data_AF-A0A927V9C5-F1
#
_entry.id   AF-A0A927V9C5-F1
#
_cell.length_a   1.000
_cell.length_b   1.000
_cell.length_c   1.000
_cell.angle_alpha   90.00
_cell.angle_beta   90.00
_cell.angle_gamma   90.00
#
_symmetry.space_group_name_H-M   'P 1'
#
loop_
_entity.id
_entity.type
_entity.pdbx_description
1 polymer ?
#
loop_
_entity_poly.entity_id
_entity_poly.type
_entity_poly.pdbx_seq_one_letter_code
_entity_poly.pdbx_strand_id
1 'polypeptide(L)'
;MRKKSHIFLSRGVIKGLGEENIIKHRYTFYVGSIVPDCLPSFLLRRHTMDETFDVFVKHMEKFVDKLNKKRKIGFAQSIRMGMILHYIADYFTLPHNSHYEGGFKEHCVYEGQQLRCMSSFVEKFRNDGFKLEAPKALDDIKQIGEYVKSRHKEYVRLHQGVKDDCRFSLETCICVALSLLGMNRSAFETVTA
;
A
#
# COMPACT_ATOMS: atom_id res chain seq x y z
N MET A 1 -11.10 -3.56 -2.03
CA MET A 1 -11.41 -2.18 -1.66
C MET A 1 -11.97 -1.44 -2.89
N ARG A 2 -12.77 -0.36 -2.73
CA ARG A 2 -13.18 0.47 -3.88
C ARG A 2 -12.01 1.31 -4.41
N LYS A 3 -11.92 1.48 -5.73
CA LYS A 3 -10.96 2.39 -6.42
C LYS A 3 -10.77 3.75 -5.74
N LYS A 4 -11.87 4.42 -5.35
CA LYS A 4 -11.81 5.73 -4.68
C LYS A 4 -11.16 5.68 -3.30
N SER A 5 -11.33 4.57 -2.56
CA SER A 5 -10.65 4.35 -1.29
C SER A 5 -9.14 4.21 -1.48
N HIS A 6 -8.68 3.49 -2.53
CA HIS A 6 -7.25 3.43 -2.87
C HIS A 6 -6.68 4.83 -3.17
N ILE A 7 -7.45 5.70 -3.84
CA ILE A 7 -7.02 7.09 -4.10
C ILE A 7 -6.90 7.88 -2.80
N PHE A 8 -7.85 7.76 -1.86
CA PHE A 8 -7.74 8.41 -0.56
C PHE A 8 -6.54 7.90 0.23
N LEU A 9 -6.36 6.58 0.32
CA LEU A 9 -5.21 5.96 0.96
C LEU A 9 -3.90 6.48 0.36
N SER A 10 -3.80 6.53 -0.98
CA SER A 10 -2.64 7.06 -1.70
C SER A 10 -2.31 8.50 -1.32
N ARG A 11 -3.33 9.35 -1.13
CA ARG A 11 -3.13 10.73 -0.64
C ARG A 11 -2.60 10.76 0.79
N GLY A 12 -3.08 9.86 1.65
CA GLY A 12 -2.57 9.69 3.01
C GLY A 12 -1.10 9.27 2.99
N VAL A 13 -0.74 8.29 2.17
CA VAL A 13 0.65 7.84 2.02
C VAL A 13 1.55 8.98 1.57
N ILE A 14 1.17 9.76 0.55
CA ILE A 14 1.96 10.92 0.10
C ILE A 14 2.20 11.93 1.22
N LYS A 15 1.21 12.18 2.10
CA LYS A 15 1.43 13.03 3.29
C LYS A 15 2.42 12.38 4.27
N GLY A 16 2.26 11.07 4.52
CA GLY A 16 3.12 10.32 5.45
C GLY A 16 4.57 10.17 5.01
N LEU A 17 4.85 10.24 3.70
CA LEU A 17 6.21 10.25 3.16
C LEU A 17 6.97 11.57 3.38
N GLY A 18 6.29 12.60 3.89
CA GLY A 18 6.81 13.95 3.97
C GLY A 18 6.59 14.74 2.67
N GLU A 19 6.44 16.06 2.78
CA GLU A 19 6.11 16.95 1.65
C GLU A 19 7.27 17.15 0.66
N GLU A 20 8.45 16.61 0.96
CA GLU A 20 9.54 16.55 -0.01
C GLU A 20 9.10 15.74 -1.23
N ASN A 21 9.36 16.26 -2.42
CA ASN A 21 8.87 15.76 -3.71
C ASN A 21 9.47 14.40 -4.14
N ILE A 22 9.53 13.41 -3.24
CA ILE A 22 10.08 12.07 -3.47
C ILE A 22 9.33 11.37 -4.61
N ILE A 23 7.99 11.52 -4.67
CA ILE A 23 7.17 11.08 -5.80
C ILE A 23 6.74 12.31 -6.60
N LYS A 24 7.57 12.73 -7.57
CA LYS A 24 7.26 13.86 -8.47
C LYS A 24 5.98 13.63 -9.30
N HIS A 25 5.69 12.39 -9.65
CA HIS A 25 4.55 12.03 -10.50
C HIS A 25 3.34 11.52 -9.72
N ARG A 26 2.77 12.36 -8.84
CA ARG A 26 1.67 11.99 -7.93
C ARG A 26 0.45 11.38 -8.64
N TYR A 27 0.02 11.98 -9.75
CA TYR A 27 -1.11 11.44 -10.53
C TYR A 27 -0.85 10.03 -11.07
N THR A 28 0.38 9.74 -11.50
CA THR A 28 0.73 8.40 -12.02
C THR A 28 0.79 7.35 -10.91
N PHE A 29 1.15 7.77 -9.70
CA PHE A 29 1.08 6.93 -8.51
C PHE A 29 -0.38 6.63 -8.14
N TYR A 30 -1.27 7.63 -8.20
CA TYR A 30 -2.72 7.44 -8.01
C TYR A 30 -3.34 6.53 -9.08
N VAL A 31 -2.91 6.67 -10.34
CA VAL A 31 -3.32 5.74 -11.40
C VAL A 31 -2.84 4.33 -11.07
N GLY A 32 -1.57 4.18 -10.68
CA GLY A 32 -1.01 2.89 -10.28
C GLY A 32 -1.80 2.18 -9.18
N SER A 33 -2.35 2.92 -8.21
CA SER A 33 -3.12 2.35 -7.09
C SER A 33 -4.53 1.86 -7.45
N ILE A 34 -4.99 2.11 -8.68
CA ILE A 34 -6.25 1.58 -9.20
C ILE A 34 -6.07 0.65 -10.41
N VAL A 35 -4.85 0.55 -10.97
CA VAL A 35 -4.58 -0.28 -12.16
C VAL A 35 -4.96 -1.75 -11.97
N PRO A 36 -4.59 -2.45 -10.88
CA PRO A 36 -4.90 -3.89 -10.76
C PRO A 36 -6.41 -4.17 -10.85
N ASP A 37 -7.18 -3.25 -10.29
CA ASP A 37 -8.65 -3.19 -10.27
C ASP A 37 -9.31 -2.93 -11.64
N CYS A 38 -8.51 -2.62 -12.66
CA CYS A 38 -8.93 -2.35 -14.03
C CYS A 38 -8.39 -3.41 -15.01
N LEU A 39 -7.52 -4.32 -14.55
CA LEU A 39 -6.92 -5.36 -15.39
C LEU A 39 -7.78 -6.63 -15.36
N PRO A 40 -8.09 -7.28 -16.50
CA PRO A 40 -8.92 -8.48 -16.53
C PRO A 40 -8.45 -9.63 -15.63
N SER A 41 -7.17 -9.63 -15.24
CA SER A 41 -6.59 -10.60 -14.30
C SER A 41 -7.31 -10.70 -12.95
N PHE A 42 -8.03 -9.64 -12.51
CA PHE A 42 -8.83 -9.70 -11.27
C PHE A 42 -9.96 -10.75 -11.35
N LEU A 43 -10.40 -11.12 -12.56
CA LEU A 43 -11.43 -12.14 -12.76
C LEU A 43 -10.91 -13.56 -12.48
N LEU A 44 -9.59 -13.78 -12.56
CA LEU A 44 -8.94 -15.08 -12.42
C LEU A 44 -8.20 -15.25 -11.09
N ARG A 45 -7.77 -14.14 -10.47
CA ARG A 45 -7.16 -14.12 -9.14
C ARG A 45 -7.80 -13.03 -8.31
N ARG A 46 -8.34 -13.41 -7.16
CA ARG A 46 -8.86 -12.47 -6.17
C ARG A 46 -7.68 -11.72 -5.57
N HIS A 47 -7.88 -10.46 -5.21
CA HIS A 47 -6.85 -9.64 -4.54
C HIS A 47 -6.69 -10.00 -3.06
N THR A 48 -6.54 -11.29 -2.76
CA THR A 48 -6.25 -11.79 -1.42
C THR A 48 -4.74 -11.97 -1.26
N MET A 49 -4.27 -11.96 -0.01
CA MET A 49 -2.86 -12.22 0.26
C MET A 49 -2.45 -13.61 -0.26
N ASP A 50 -3.25 -14.64 -0.02
CA ASP A 50 -2.92 -16.02 -0.39
C ASP A 50 -2.70 -16.21 -1.90
N GLU A 51 -3.46 -15.50 -2.74
CA GLU A 51 -3.40 -15.68 -4.21
C GLU A 51 -2.43 -14.74 -4.93
N THR A 52 -2.10 -13.59 -4.33
CA THR A 52 -1.37 -12.51 -5.04
C THR A 52 -0.08 -12.06 -4.37
N PHE A 53 0.33 -12.69 -3.25
CA PHE A 53 1.56 -12.29 -2.57
C PHE A 53 2.81 -12.46 -3.44
N ASP A 54 2.86 -13.47 -4.31
CA ASP A 54 3.93 -13.66 -5.31
C ASP A 54 3.99 -12.49 -6.30
N VAL A 55 2.82 -12.01 -6.75
CA VAL A 55 2.69 -10.87 -7.65
C VAL A 55 3.15 -9.59 -6.95
N PHE A 56 2.74 -9.38 -5.70
CA PHE A 56 3.20 -8.29 -4.84
C PHE A 56 4.74 -8.26 -4.72
N VAL A 57 5.37 -9.40 -4.38
CA VAL A 57 6.83 -9.53 -4.28
C VAL A 57 7.51 -9.20 -5.62
N LYS A 58 7.00 -9.74 -6.73
CA LYS A 58 7.53 -9.47 -8.08
C LYS A 58 7.46 -7.99 -8.47
N HIS A 59 6.43 -7.28 -8.02
CA HIS A 59 6.34 -5.83 -8.23
C HIS A 59 7.41 -5.08 -7.41
N MET A 60 7.70 -5.49 -6.18
CA MET A 60 8.78 -4.90 -5.38
C MET A 60 10.16 -5.15 -6.02
N GLU A 61 10.45 -6.38 -6.46
CA GLU A 61 11.71 -6.72 -7.13
C GLU A 61 11.95 -5.86 -8.37
N LYS A 62 10.92 -5.73 -9.23
CA LYS A 62 10.98 -4.86 -10.41
C LYS A 62 11.11 -3.38 -10.07
N PHE A 63 10.57 -2.95 -8.93
CA PHE A 63 10.71 -1.57 -8.47
C PHE A 63 12.17 -1.31 -8.08
N VAL A 64 12.74 -2.16 -7.21
CA VAL A 64 14.11 -2.05 -6.72
C VAL A 64 15.14 -2.19 -7.85
N ASP A 65 15.01 -3.17 -8.74
CA ASP A 65 15.91 -3.35 -9.90
C ASP A 65 16.00 -2.07 -10.76
N LYS A 66 14.85 -1.45 -11.03
CA LYS A 66 14.82 -0.22 -11.82
C LYS A 66 15.32 0.99 -11.05
N LEU A 67 15.08 1.04 -9.74
CA LEU A 67 15.57 2.10 -8.87
C LEU A 67 17.11 2.07 -8.84
N ASN A 68 17.71 0.90 -8.66
CA ASN A 68 19.17 0.70 -8.67
C ASN A 68 19.80 1.10 -10.00
N LYS A 69 19.15 0.79 -11.13
CA LYS A 69 19.66 1.13 -12.48
C LYS A 69 19.58 2.61 -12.84
N LYS A 70 18.51 3.31 -12.43
CA LYS A 70 18.25 4.69 -12.88
C LYS A 70 18.48 5.75 -11.81
N ARG A 71 18.64 5.34 -10.53
CA ARG A 71 18.76 6.19 -9.33
C ARG A 71 17.70 7.29 -9.23
N LYS A 72 16.56 7.14 -9.91
CA LYS A 72 15.44 8.09 -9.93
C LYS A 72 14.10 7.39 -10.14
N ILE A 73 13.06 7.96 -9.55
CA ILE A 73 11.67 7.50 -9.68
C ILE A 73 11.03 8.23 -10.85
N GLY A 74 10.86 7.52 -11.97
CA GLY A 74 10.11 8.01 -13.12
C GLY A 74 8.66 7.52 -13.13
N PHE A 75 7.92 7.90 -14.18
CA PHE A 75 6.52 7.49 -14.42
C PHE A 75 6.24 6.00 -14.15
N ALA A 76 7.06 5.11 -14.72
CA ALA A 76 6.86 3.67 -14.58
C ALA A 76 7.10 3.15 -13.15
N GLN A 77 7.99 3.78 -12.39
CA GLN A 77 8.23 3.43 -10.98
C GLN A 77 7.10 3.95 -10.09
N SER A 78 6.57 5.15 -10.37
CA SER A 78 5.42 5.69 -9.67
C SER A 78 4.16 4.82 -9.85
N ILE A 79 3.87 4.37 -11.07
CA ILE A 79 2.76 3.43 -11.32
C ILE A 79 2.99 2.14 -10.53
N ARG A 80 4.21 1.58 -10.58
CA ARG A 80 4.54 0.34 -9.88
C ARG A 80 4.43 0.47 -8.37
N MET A 81 4.86 1.59 -7.79
CA MET A 81 4.64 1.87 -6.37
C MET A 81 3.15 1.89 -6.05
N GLY A 82 2.32 2.56 -6.88
CA GLY A 82 0.87 2.54 -6.73
C GLY A 82 0.30 1.11 -6.72
N MET A 83 0.75 0.24 -7.63
CA MET A 83 0.32 -1.16 -7.66
C MET A 83 0.74 -1.96 -6.43
N ILE A 84 1.96 -1.74 -5.92
CA ILE A 84 2.45 -2.38 -4.68
C ILE A 84 1.52 -2.03 -3.51
N LEU A 85 1.17 -0.75 -3.37
CA LEU A 85 0.29 -0.29 -2.30
C LEU A 85 -1.16 -0.72 -2.49
N HIS A 86 -1.62 -0.91 -3.73
CA HIS A 86 -2.93 -1.47 -4.01
C HIS A 86 -3.08 -2.86 -3.37
N TYR A 87 -2.11 -3.77 -3.62
CA TYR A 87 -2.14 -5.11 -3.04
C TYR A 87 -2.15 -5.07 -1.51
N ILE A 88 -1.30 -4.23 -0.91
CA ILE A 88 -1.29 -4.04 0.56
C ILE A 88 -2.68 -3.60 1.05
N ALA A 89 -3.30 -2.61 0.42
CA ALA A 89 -4.60 -2.10 0.83
C ALA A 89 -5.71 -3.15 0.78
N ASP A 90 -5.69 -4.00 -0.26
CA ASP A 90 -6.64 -5.10 -0.39
C ASP A 90 -6.40 -6.19 0.67
N TYR A 91 -5.14 -6.49 1.03
CA TYR A 91 -4.84 -7.44 2.12
C TYR A 91 -5.44 -7.01 3.46
N PHE A 92 -5.52 -5.70 3.72
CA PHE A 92 -6.10 -5.10 4.92
C PHE A 92 -7.56 -4.66 4.74
N THR A 93 -8.30 -5.28 3.81
CA THR A 93 -9.74 -5.07 3.63
C THR A 93 -10.49 -6.34 3.98
N LEU A 94 -11.36 -6.31 5.00
CA LEU A 94 -12.00 -7.53 5.54
C LEU A 94 -12.62 -8.43 4.46
N PRO A 95 -13.44 -7.92 3.51
CA PRO A 95 -14.01 -8.75 2.44
C PRO A 95 -13.00 -9.46 1.52
N HIS A 96 -11.72 -9.09 1.57
CA HIS A 96 -10.65 -9.67 0.75
C HIS A 96 -9.84 -10.73 1.51
N ASN A 97 -10.36 -11.21 2.63
CA ASN A 97 -9.74 -12.24 3.46
C ASN A 97 -10.60 -13.51 3.50
N SER A 98 -9.94 -14.67 3.61
CA SER A 98 -10.58 -15.98 3.52
C SER A 98 -11.59 -16.27 4.64
N HIS A 99 -11.48 -15.60 5.79
CA HIS A 99 -12.43 -15.71 6.90
C HIS A 99 -13.68 -14.82 6.75
N TYR A 100 -13.81 -14.07 5.65
CA TYR A 100 -15.02 -13.30 5.40
C TYR A 100 -16.13 -14.18 4.83
N GLU A 101 -17.25 -14.27 5.55
CA GLU A 101 -18.40 -15.13 5.19
C GLU A 101 -19.52 -14.38 4.44
N GLY A 102 -19.37 -13.06 4.22
CA GLY A 102 -20.41 -12.24 3.60
C GLY A 102 -20.53 -12.47 2.08
N GLY A 103 -21.75 -12.27 1.57
CA GLY A 103 -22.03 -12.31 0.13
C GLY A 103 -21.61 -11.05 -0.60
N PHE A 104 -21.87 -11.02 -1.91
CA PHE A 104 -21.51 -9.89 -2.78
C PHE A 104 -22.18 -8.57 -2.35
N LYS A 105 -23.42 -8.63 -1.87
CA LYS A 105 -24.15 -7.44 -1.42
C LYS A 105 -23.52 -6.85 -0.15
N GLU A 106 -23.21 -7.71 0.82
CA GLU A 106 -22.56 -7.37 2.08
C GLU A 106 -21.17 -6.77 1.80
N HIS A 107 -20.41 -7.35 0.86
CA HIS A 107 -19.14 -6.83 0.39
C HIS A 107 -19.30 -5.40 -0.13
N CYS A 108 -20.25 -5.17 -1.04
CA CYS A 108 -20.49 -3.84 -1.61
C CYS A 108 -20.87 -2.81 -0.54
N VAL A 109 -21.70 -3.20 0.44
CA VAL A 109 -22.10 -2.34 1.57
C VAL A 109 -20.88 -2.01 2.43
N TYR A 110 -20.08 -3.02 2.78
CA TYR A 110 -18.89 -2.89 3.60
C TYR A 110 -17.87 -1.94 2.96
N GLU A 111 -17.51 -2.13 1.69
CA GLU A 111 -16.58 -1.23 1.01
C GLU A 111 -17.15 0.20 0.86
N GLY A 112 -18.47 0.35 0.86
CA GLY A 112 -19.12 1.67 0.91
C GLY A 112 -18.91 2.37 2.26
N GLN A 113 -18.98 1.63 3.37
CA GLN A 113 -18.64 2.13 4.70
C GLN A 113 -17.14 2.44 4.81
N GLN A 114 -16.30 1.53 4.30
CA GLN A 114 -14.86 1.68 4.24
C GLN A 114 -14.44 2.94 3.47
N LEU A 115 -15.09 3.25 2.35
CA LEU A 115 -14.84 4.49 1.59
C LEU A 115 -15.06 5.76 2.42
N ARG A 116 -16.17 5.83 3.17
CA ARG A 116 -16.46 6.98 4.04
C ARG A 116 -15.45 7.06 5.20
N CYS A 117 -15.12 5.92 5.80
CA CYS A 117 -14.12 5.82 6.85
C CYS A 117 -12.74 6.27 6.36
N MET A 118 -12.25 5.74 5.25
CA MET A 118 -10.95 6.07 4.67
C MET A 118 -10.83 7.56 4.32
N SER A 119 -11.87 8.15 3.73
CA SER A 119 -11.89 9.59 3.42
C SER A 119 -11.69 10.45 4.67
N SER A 120 -12.50 10.21 5.71
CA SER A 120 -12.41 10.96 6.97
C SER A 120 -11.13 10.67 7.76
N PHE A 121 -10.66 9.42 7.74
CA PHE A 121 -9.43 9.00 8.41
C PHE A 121 -8.20 9.71 7.82
N VAL A 122 -8.08 9.72 6.49
CA VAL A 122 -6.98 10.41 5.80
C VAL A 122 -7.05 11.93 5.97
N GLU A 123 -8.26 12.50 5.96
CA GLU A 123 -8.44 13.94 6.21
C GLU A 123 -7.93 14.34 7.61
N LYS A 124 -8.34 13.60 8.65
CA LYS A 124 -7.84 13.79 10.02
C LYS A 124 -6.32 13.59 10.11
N PHE A 125 -5.78 12.53 9.51
CA PHE A 125 -4.34 12.30 9.48
C PHE A 125 -3.58 13.47 8.85
N ARG A 126 -4.12 14.07 7.79
CA ARG A 126 -3.48 15.20 7.10
C ARG A 126 -3.57 16.52 7.87
N ASN A 127 -4.65 16.75 8.61
CA ASN A 127 -4.95 18.03 9.26
C ASN A 127 -4.51 18.07 10.72
N ASP A 128 -4.73 16.99 11.47
CA ASP A 128 -4.62 16.95 12.93
C ASP A 128 -3.31 16.31 13.41
N GLY A 129 -2.45 15.88 12.48
CA GLY A 129 -1.15 15.28 12.80
C GLY A 129 -1.27 13.96 13.57
N PHE A 130 -2.31 13.17 13.30
CA PHE A 130 -2.51 11.86 13.91
C PHE A 130 -1.21 11.05 13.90
N LYS A 131 -0.75 10.65 15.10
CA LYS A 131 0.49 9.89 15.25
C LYS A 131 0.25 8.46 14.81
N LEU A 132 0.77 8.13 13.64
CA LEU A 132 0.96 6.75 13.24
C LEU A 132 2.11 6.14 14.05
N GLU A 133 2.11 4.81 14.16
CA GLU A 133 3.29 4.11 14.63
C GLU A 133 4.50 4.46 13.75
N ALA A 134 5.66 4.61 14.40
CA ALA A 134 6.90 4.93 13.69
C ALA A 134 7.20 3.83 12.66
N PRO A 135 7.46 4.19 11.39
CA PRO A 135 7.81 3.22 10.37
C PRO A 135 9.04 2.39 10.78
N LYS A 136 8.99 1.09 10.53
CA LYS A 136 10.13 0.19 10.75
C LYS A 136 11.13 0.34 9.60
N ALA A 137 12.42 0.44 9.92
CA ALA A 137 13.48 0.31 8.92
C ALA A 137 13.54 -1.16 8.46
N LEU A 138 13.41 -1.37 7.15
CA LEU A 138 13.43 -2.69 6.51
C LEU A 138 14.39 -2.59 5.32
N ASP A 139 15.40 -3.43 5.31
CA ASP A 139 16.58 -3.25 4.46
C ASP A 139 16.50 -4.02 3.14
N ASP A 140 15.60 -5.01 3.05
CA ASP A 140 15.42 -5.82 1.86
C ASP A 140 13.94 -6.23 1.60
N ILE A 141 13.70 -6.79 0.41
CA ILE A 141 12.37 -7.22 -0.04
C ILE A 141 11.82 -8.35 0.83
N LYS A 142 12.68 -9.23 1.36
CA LYS A 142 12.26 -10.36 2.20
C LYS A 142 11.73 -9.84 3.53
N GLN A 143 12.45 -8.92 4.17
CA GLN A 143 12.03 -8.24 5.40
C GLN A 143 10.72 -7.47 5.21
N ILE A 144 10.55 -6.78 4.07
CA ILE A 144 9.28 -6.14 3.71
C ILE A 144 8.15 -7.17 3.61
N GLY A 145 8.38 -8.28 2.91
CA GLY A 145 7.38 -9.33 2.77
C GLY A 145 6.99 -9.97 4.11
N GLU A 146 7.97 -10.25 4.96
CA GLU A 146 7.76 -10.78 6.32
C GLU A 146 7.00 -9.78 7.21
N TYR A 147 7.33 -8.49 7.11
CA TYR A 147 6.61 -7.42 7.81
C TYR A 147 5.14 -7.36 7.41
N VAL A 148 4.84 -7.33 6.10
CA VAL A 148 3.46 -7.30 5.60
C VAL A 148 2.67 -8.54 6.06
N LYS A 149 3.28 -9.73 6.01
CA LYS A 149 2.67 -10.97 6.53
C LYS A 149 2.42 -10.90 8.03
N SER A 150 3.36 -10.37 8.81
CA SER A 150 3.21 -10.24 10.26
C SER A 150 2.08 -9.28 10.61
N ARG A 151 2.04 -8.11 9.97
CA ARG A 151 0.98 -7.11 10.12
C ARG A 151 -0.38 -7.66 9.72
N HIS A 152 -0.45 -8.43 8.65
CA HIS A 152 -1.68 -9.09 8.20
C HIS A 152 -2.17 -10.13 9.21
N LYS A 153 -1.28 -10.96 9.77
CA LYS A 153 -1.63 -11.88 10.87
C LYS A 153 -2.14 -11.18 12.13
N GLU A 154 -1.64 -9.98 12.41
CA GLU A 154 -2.13 -9.15 13.51
C GLU A 154 -3.52 -8.59 13.19
N TYR A 155 -3.70 -8.04 11.99
CA TYR A 155 -4.98 -7.57 11.47
C TYR A 155 -6.05 -8.68 11.49
N VAL A 156 -5.72 -9.91 11.11
CA VAL A 156 -6.65 -11.08 11.16
C VAL A 156 -7.05 -11.46 12.58
N ARG A 157 -6.17 -11.22 13.57
CA ARG A 157 -6.46 -11.53 14.99
C ARG A 157 -7.31 -10.47 15.68
N LEU A 158 -7.08 -9.20 15.36
CA LEU A 158 -7.83 -8.09 15.95
C LEU A 158 -9.14 -7.91 15.17
N HIS A 159 -10.29 -7.92 15.86
CA HIS A 159 -11.61 -7.80 15.23
C HIS A 159 -11.66 -6.65 14.20
N GLN A 160 -12.04 -6.98 12.96
CA GLN A 160 -11.81 -6.13 11.79
C GLN A 160 -13.01 -5.22 11.50
N GLY A 161 -12.95 -3.97 11.96
CA GLY A 161 -13.85 -2.92 11.49
C GLY A 161 -13.21 -2.08 10.40
N VAL A 162 -14.04 -1.31 9.68
CA VAL A 162 -13.56 -0.37 8.65
C VAL A 162 -12.51 0.64 9.14
N LYS A 163 -12.46 0.91 10.46
CA LYS A 163 -11.43 1.75 11.08
C LYS A 163 -10.06 1.06 11.09
N ASP A 164 -10.03 -0.23 11.43
CA ASP A 164 -8.80 -1.02 11.43
C ASP A 164 -8.30 -1.21 10.01
N ASP A 165 -9.17 -1.45 9.03
CA ASP A 165 -8.81 -1.47 7.61
C ASP A 165 -8.04 -0.19 7.22
N CYS A 166 -8.54 0.98 7.62
CA CYS A 166 -7.93 2.26 7.31
C CYS A 166 -6.55 2.41 7.97
N ARG A 167 -6.45 2.08 9.26
CA ARG A 167 -5.20 2.19 10.03
C ARG A 167 -4.14 1.24 9.50
N PHE A 168 -4.44 -0.06 9.44
CA PHE A 168 -3.49 -1.08 8.99
C PHE A 168 -3.04 -0.85 7.54
N SER A 169 -3.97 -0.49 6.64
CA SER A 169 -3.62 -0.15 5.26
C SER A 169 -2.65 1.03 5.19
N LEU A 170 -2.94 2.14 5.89
CA LEU A 170 -2.14 3.36 5.81
C LEU A 170 -0.75 3.16 6.42
N GLU A 171 -0.66 2.62 7.63
CA GLU A 171 0.60 2.38 8.34
C GLU A 171 1.50 1.43 7.54
N THR A 172 0.93 0.33 7.07
CA THR A 172 1.70 -0.66 6.31
C THR A 172 2.16 -0.09 4.97
N CYS A 173 1.29 0.65 4.27
CA CYS A 173 1.67 1.30 3.01
C CYS A 173 2.78 2.34 3.20
N ILE A 174 2.73 3.17 4.25
CA ILE A 174 3.77 4.17 4.54
C ILE A 174 5.09 3.48 4.86
N CYS A 175 5.08 2.47 5.73
CA CYS A 175 6.29 1.72 6.07
C CYS A 175 6.92 1.09 4.83
N VAL A 176 6.14 0.36 4.02
CA VAL A 176 6.65 -0.28 2.81
C VAL A 176 7.16 0.74 1.79
N ALA A 177 6.42 1.84 1.58
CA ALA A 177 6.87 2.89 0.67
C ALA A 177 8.19 3.52 1.14
N LEU A 178 8.33 3.87 2.42
CA LEU A 178 9.58 4.41 2.97
C LEU A 178 10.74 3.43 2.84
N SER A 179 10.54 2.15 3.16
CA SER A 179 11.57 1.12 3.03
C SER A 179 12.05 0.98 1.58
N LEU A 180 11.12 0.88 0.61
CA LEU A 180 11.46 0.78 -0.81
C LEU A 180 12.18 2.02 -1.34
N LEU A 181 11.83 3.21 -0.84
CA LEU A 181 12.50 4.46 -1.19
C LEU A 181 13.89 4.56 -0.53
N GLY A 182 14.02 4.02 0.68
CA GLY A 182 15.26 3.98 1.46
C GLY A 182 16.32 3.03 0.91
N MET A 183 15.93 1.98 0.18
CA MET A 183 16.85 1.03 -0.47
C MET A 183 17.83 1.67 -1.49
N ASN A 184 17.59 2.92 -1.88
CA ASN A 184 18.52 3.69 -2.71
C ASN A 184 19.45 4.61 -1.90
N ARG A 185 19.12 4.96 -0.64
CA ARG A 185 19.94 5.88 0.18
C ARG A 185 21.26 5.25 0.63
N SER A 186 21.28 3.94 0.90
CA SER A 186 22.52 3.18 1.14
C SER A 186 23.44 3.13 -0.10
N ALA A 187 22.95 3.42 -1.30
CA ALA A 187 23.77 3.55 -2.50
C ALA A 187 24.36 4.96 -2.71
N PHE A 188 23.97 5.95 -1.89
CA PHE A 188 24.49 7.32 -1.93
C PHE A 188 25.62 7.57 -0.93
N GLU A 189 25.72 6.81 0.16
CA GLU A 189 26.80 6.98 1.15
C GLU A 189 28.17 6.47 0.65
N THR A 190 28.21 5.61 -0.36
CA THR A 190 29.47 5.11 -0.96
C THR A 190 30.02 5.95 -2.14
N VAL A 191 29.41 7.08 -2.49
CA VAL A 191 29.89 7.93 -3.61
C VAL A 191 30.40 9.30 -3.13
N THR A 192 30.35 9.57 -1.83
CA THR A 192 30.89 10.79 -1.21
C THR A 192 31.77 10.50 0.00
N ALA A 193 32.53 9.41 -0.05
CA ALA A 193 33.65 9.13 0.86
C ALA A 193 34.95 9.04 0.05
#